data_AF-A0A2A4KJN4-F1
#
_entry.id   AF-A0A2A4KJN4-F1
#
_cell.length_a   1.000
_cell.length_b   1.000
_cell.length_c   1.000
_cell.angle_alpha   90.00
_cell.angle_beta   90.00
_cell.angle_gamma   90.00
#
_symmetry.space_group_name_H-M   'P 1'
#
loop_
_entity.id
_entity.type
_entity.pdbx_description
1 polymer ?
#
loop_
_entity_poly.entity_id
_entity_poly.type
_entity_poly.pdbx_seq_one_letter_code
_entity_poly.pdbx_strand_id
1 'polypeptide(L)' 'MTGPVHLTLPKPPPKPKVGCGVCEALAVQRQSARDRGDLSAATDADVEISNHPHRTRRPR' A
#
# COMPACT_ATOMS: atom_id res chain seq x y z
N MET A 1 -12.88 -0.42 37.40
CA MET A 1 -13.11 -0.93 36.03
C MET A 1 -12.53 0.10 35.08
N THR A 2 -11.56 -0.28 34.23
CA THR A 2 -11.03 0.66 33.23
C THR A 2 -12.09 0.88 32.15
N GLY A 3 -12.26 2.12 31.70
CA GLY A 3 -13.28 2.49 30.72
C GLY A 3 -13.03 1.86 29.33
N PRO A 4 -13.92 2.13 28.36
CA PRO A 4 -13.78 1.60 27.01
C PRO A 4 -12.45 2.02 26.37
N VAL A 5 -11.78 1.08 25.72
CA VAL A 5 -10.56 1.36 24.95
C VAL A 5 -10.96 1.97 23.62
N HIS A 6 -10.52 3.19 23.36
CA HIS A 6 -10.75 3.88 22.09
C HIS A 6 -9.61 3.55 21.11
N LEU A 7 -9.91 2.76 20.09
CA LEU A 7 -9.00 2.48 18.99
C LEU A 7 -9.16 3.53 17.88
N THR A 8 -8.03 4.01 17.35
CA THR A 8 -8.00 4.84 16.15
C THR A 8 -8.19 3.98 14.90
N LEU A 9 -8.80 4.56 13.86
CA LEU A 9 -8.98 3.88 12.59
C LEU A 9 -7.63 3.54 11.95
N PRO A 10 -7.55 2.41 11.21
CA PRO A 10 -6.35 2.07 10.45
C PRO A 10 -6.01 3.18 9.47
N LYS A 11 -4.71 3.38 9.23
CA LYS A 11 -4.25 4.32 8.20
C LYS A 11 -4.80 3.88 6.84
N PRO A 12 -5.21 4.84 5.99
CA PRO A 12 -5.61 4.51 4.63
C PRO A 12 -4.43 3.87 3.89
N PRO A 13 -4.73 3.00 2.93
CA PRO A 13 -3.69 2.32 2.19
C PRO A 13 -2.86 3.30 1.34
N PRO A 14 -1.59 2.99 1.08
CA PRO A 14 -0.68 3.90 0.38
C PRO A 14 -1.18 4.19 -1.04
N LYS A 15 -0.94 5.43 -1.49
CA LYS A 15 -1.30 5.87 -2.83
C LYS A 15 -0.16 5.58 -3.79
N PRO A 16 -0.41 4.87 -4.90
CA PRO A 16 0.61 4.67 -5.93
C PRO A 16 1.01 6.02 -6.54
N LYS A 17 2.29 6.19 -6.88
CA LYS A 17 2.74 7.39 -7.59
C LYS A 17 2.40 7.27 -9.07
N VAL A 18 1.65 8.26 -9.56
CA VAL A 18 1.32 8.42 -10.97
C VAL A 18 2.60 8.57 -11.81
N GLY A 19 2.71 7.81 -12.89
CA GLY A 19 3.88 7.81 -13.78
C GLY A 19 5.01 6.89 -13.34
N CYS A 20 4.81 6.09 -12.29
CA CYS A 20 5.71 4.99 -11.95
C CYS A 20 5.07 3.66 -12.36
N GLY A 21 5.59 3.03 -13.41
CA GLY A 21 5.06 1.75 -13.90
C GLY A 21 5.07 0.64 -12.85
N VAL A 22 5.99 0.70 -11.87
CA VAL A 22 6.02 -0.25 -10.75
C VAL A 22 4.83 -0.01 -9.82
N CYS A 23 4.57 1.23 -9.40
CA CYS A 23 3.44 1.52 -8.51
C CYS A 23 2.09 1.33 -9.19
N GLU A 24 1.99 1.59 -10.49
CA GLU A 24 0.78 1.31 -11.26
C GLU A 24 0.54 -0.21 -11.38
N ALA A 25 1.58 -1.00 -11.66
CA ALA A 25 1.49 -2.45 -11.66
C ALA A 25 1.10 -3.02 -10.28
N LEU A 26 1.70 -2.50 -9.20
CA LEU A 26 1.35 -2.90 -7.83
C LEU A 26 -0.09 -2.50 -7.48
N ALA A 27 -0.60 -1.38 -7.98
CA ALA A 27 -1.99 -0.98 -7.79
C ALA A 27 -2.96 -1.96 -8.46
N VAL A 28 -2.64 -2.42 -9.68
CA VAL A 28 -3.42 -3.44 -10.39
C VAL A 28 -3.35 -4.80 -9.67
N GLN A 29 -2.16 -5.19 -9.21
CA GLN A 29 -1.96 -6.44 -8.46
C GLN A 29 -2.76 -6.42 -7.16
N ARG A 30 -2.73 -5.29 -6.44
CA ARG A 30 -3.52 -5.07 -5.23
C ARG A 30 -5.01 -5.21 -5.48
N GLN A 31 -5.53 -4.61 -6.56
CA GLN A 31 -6.95 -4.73 -6.90
C GLN A 31 -7.32 -6.18 -7.24
N SER A 32 -6.52 -6.84 -8.08
CA SER A 32 -6.71 -8.25 -8.45
C SER A 32 -6.64 -9.20 -7.25
N ALA A 33 -5.79 -8.89 -6.27
CA ALA A 33 -5.70 -9.64 -5.02
C ALA A 33 -6.97 -9.45 -4.16
N ARG A 34 -7.47 -8.22 -4.04
CA ARG A 34 -8.76 -7.96 -3.35
C ARG A 34 -9.93 -8.65 -4.02
N ASP A 35 -10.00 -8.61 -5.35
CA ASP A 35 -11.09 -9.23 -6.12
C ASP A 35 -11.13 -10.75 -5.91
N ARG A 36 -9.97 -11.37 -5.67
CA ARG A 36 -9.83 -12.80 -5.35
C ARG A 36 -10.00 -13.12 -3.86
N GLY A 37 -10.16 -12.13 -3.00
CA GLY A 37 -10.19 -12.29 -1.54
C GLY A 37 -8.81 -12.57 -0.92
N ASP A 38 -7.73 -12.43 -1.68
CA ASP A 38 -6.36 -12.60 -1.20
C ASP A 38 -5.87 -11.29 -0.55
N LEU A 39 -6.30 -11.10 0.70
CA LEU A 39 -5.94 -9.92 1.48
C LEU A 39 -4.45 -9.89 1.88
N SER A 40 -3.77 -11.04 1.86
CA SER A 40 -2.32 -11.11 2.09
C SER A 40 -1.59 -10.43 0.94
N ALA A 41 -1.82 -10.88 -0.29
CA ALA A 41 -1.19 -10.30 -1.47
C ALA A 41 -1.58 -8.82 -1.68
N ALA A 42 -2.81 -8.43 -1.31
CA ALA A 42 -3.21 -7.03 -1.34
C ALA A 42 -2.41 -6.16 -0.35
N THR A 43 -2.09 -6.71 0.82
CA THR A 43 -1.28 -6.02 1.83
C THR A 43 0.19 -5.97 1.43
N ASP A 44 0.73 -7.04 0.84
CA ASP A 44 2.09 -7.07 0.31
C ASP A 44 2.29 -5.98 -0.75
N ALA A 45 1.34 -5.85 -1.69
CA ALA A 45 1.37 -4.79 -2.68
C ALA A 45 1.31 -3.38 -2.05
N ASP A 46 0.56 -3.21 -0.95
CA ASP A 46 0.54 -1.95 -0.20
C ASP A 46 1.90 -1.64 0.46
N VAL A 47 2.52 -2.64 1.09
CA VAL A 47 3.86 -2.50 1.67
C VAL A 47 4.89 -2.13 0.59
N GLU A 48 4.85 -2.79 -0.57
CA GLU A 48 5.73 -2.50 -1.70
C GLU A 48 5.54 -1.08 -2.25
N ILE A 49 4.29 -0.61 -2.42
CA ILE A 49 4.00 0.77 -2.84
C ILE A 49 4.56 1.77 -1.80
N SER A 50 4.41 1.47 -0.51
CA SER A 50 4.91 2.33 0.56
C SER A 50 6.45 2.37 0.62
N ASN A 51 7.11 1.25 0.34
CA ASN A 51 8.56 1.13 0.38
C ASN A 51 9.23 1.60 -0.92
N HIS A 52 8.48 1.73 -2.02
CA HIS A 52 9.05 2.07 -3.31
C HIS A 52 9.71 3.46 -3.29
N PRO A 53 11.03 3.56 -3.51
CA PRO A 53 11.74 4.81 -3.41
C PRO A 53 11.43 5.71 -4.63
N HIS A 54 10.58 6.71 -4.41
CA HIS A 54 10.27 7.74 -5.42
C HIS A 54 11.16 8.97 -5.36
N ARG A 55 12.11 9.02 -4.42
CA ARG A 55 13.14 10.05 -4.40
C ARG A 55 14.01 9.83 -5.63
N THR A 56 13.98 10.84 -6.50
CA THR A 56 14.88 11.04 -7.63
C THR A 56 16.20 10.32 -7.38
N ARG A 57 16.56 9.36 -8.25
CA ARG A 57 17.96 8.92 -8.33
C ARG A 57 18.79 10.19 -8.42
N ARG A 58 19.50 10.57 -7.36
CA ARG A 58 20.58 11.55 -7.49
C ARG A 58 21.65 10.81 -8.28
N PRO A 59 22.00 11.24 -9.50
CA PRO A 59 23.13 10.64 -10.19
C PRO A 59 24.37 10.91 -9.33
N ARG A 60 25.19 9.87 -9.13
CA ARG A 60 26.58 10.04 -8.73
C ARG A 60 27.43 9.97 -9.98
#